data_AF-A0A8C8YJN1-F1
#
_entry.id   AF-A0A8C8YJN1-F1
#
_cell.length_a   1.000
_cell.length_b   1.000
_cell.length_c   1.000
_cell.angle_alpha   90.00
_cell.angle_beta   90.00
_cell.angle_gamma   90.00
#
_symmetry.space_group_name_H-M   'P 1'
#
loop_
_entity.id
_entity.type
_entity.pdbx_description
1 polymer ?
#
loop_
_entity_poly.entity_id
_entity_poly.type
_entity_poly.pdbx_seq_one_letter_code
_entity_poly.pdbx_strand_id
1 'polypeptide(L)'
;MPEHNPGQMGGTMRLGKRRTLFQTKNSVMRKLYGDPDYLEERHRHRFEVNPVLKNCLEEQGLKFVGQDVEGERMEIVELEDHPFFVGVQYHPEFLSRPIKPSPPYFGLLLASVGRLPHYLQKGCRLSDTYSDRSGSSSPDSEITELKFPSINND
;
A
#
# COMPACT_ATOMS: atom_id res chain seq x y z
N MET A 1 -15.11 8.69 13.76
CA MET A 1 -16.08 7.75 14.38
C MET A 1 -15.31 6.93 15.40
N PRO A 2 -15.34 7.29 16.70
CA PRO A 2 -14.52 6.61 17.72
C PRO A 2 -14.99 5.17 17.94
N GLU A 3 -14.12 4.35 18.52
CA GLU A 3 -14.43 2.96 18.82
C GLU A 3 -15.02 2.79 20.22
N HIS A 4 -16.00 1.91 20.34
CA HIS A 4 -16.64 1.57 21.61
C HIS A 4 -16.34 0.10 21.92
N ASN A 5 -15.32 -0.12 22.74
CA ASN A 5 -14.84 -1.45 23.10
C ASN A 5 -15.43 -1.88 24.46
N PRO A 6 -15.87 -3.14 24.62
CA PRO A 6 -16.34 -3.65 25.91
C PRO A 6 -15.29 -3.43 27.02
N GLY A 7 -15.71 -2.83 28.13
CA GLY A 7 -14.82 -2.54 29.27
C GLY A 7 -14.06 -1.21 29.18
N GLN A 8 -14.21 -0.43 28.10
CA GLN A 8 -13.69 0.93 28.00
C GLN A 8 -14.85 1.95 28.00
N MET A 9 -14.75 2.98 28.83
CA MET A 9 -15.76 4.04 28.87
C MET A 9 -15.52 5.10 27.79
N GLY A 10 -16.58 5.52 27.11
CA GLY A 10 -16.54 6.56 26.08
C GLY A 10 -16.01 6.10 24.73
N GLY A 11 -15.77 7.07 23.85
CA GLY A 11 -15.23 6.84 22.51
C GLY A 11 -13.70 6.77 22.52
N THR A 12 -13.16 5.58 22.28
CA THR A 12 -11.72 5.32 22.25
C THR A 12 -11.09 5.56 20.88
N MET A 13 -9.77 5.74 20.85
CA MET A 13 -8.99 5.88 19.62
C MET A 13 -8.88 4.54 18.90
N ARG A 14 -8.97 4.53 17.56
CA ARG A 14 -8.61 3.36 16.77
C ARG A 14 -7.10 3.18 16.86
N LEU A 15 -6.70 2.17 17.62
CA LEU A 15 -5.31 1.92 17.99
C LEU A 15 -4.94 0.46 17.82
N GLY A 16 -3.70 0.21 17.38
CA GLY A 16 -3.10 -1.11 17.33
C GLY A 16 -3.27 -1.80 16.00
N LYS A 17 -3.01 -3.11 15.98
CA LYS A 17 -3.08 -3.93 14.77
C LYS A 17 -4.54 -4.22 14.43
N ARG A 18 -4.99 -3.85 13.23
CA ARG A 18 -6.36 -4.07 12.73
C ARG A 18 -6.33 -4.72 11.36
N ARG A 19 -7.43 -5.38 11.01
CA ARG A 19 -7.59 -6.06 9.73
C ARG A 19 -8.30 -5.15 8.74
N THR A 20 -7.73 -5.06 7.55
CA THR A 20 -8.30 -4.35 6.40
C THR A 20 -8.59 -5.36 5.30
N LEU A 21 -9.82 -5.40 4.80
CA LEU A 21 -10.26 -6.27 3.72
C LEU A 21 -10.17 -5.54 2.38
N PHE A 22 -9.55 -6.17 1.38
CA PHE A 22 -9.55 -5.64 0.01
C PHE A 22 -10.92 -5.86 -0.64
N GLN A 23 -11.44 -4.80 -1.26
CA GLN A 23 -12.77 -4.81 -1.90
C GLN A 23 -12.70 -5.17 -3.39
N THR A 24 -11.53 -5.01 -4.00
CA THR A 24 -11.31 -5.27 -5.43
C THR A 24 -10.02 -6.01 -5.67
N LYS A 25 -10.00 -6.85 -6.71
CA LYS A 25 -8.78 -7.49 -7.21
C LYS A 25 -7.92 -6.51 -8.02
N ASN A 26 -8.53 -5.46 -8.57
CA ASN A 26 -7.83 -4.43 -9.32
C ASN A 26 -7.36 -3.32 -8.37
N SER A 27 -6.32 -3.61 -7.59
CA SER A 27 -5.68 -2.63 -6.71
C SER A 27 -4.17 -2.77 -6.83
N VAL A 28 -3.47 -1.64 -6.97
CA VAL A 28 -2.00 -1.60 -6.95
C VAL A 28 -1.50 -2.06 -5.58
N MET A 29 -2.15 -1.59 -4.52
CA MET A 29 -1.80 -1.98 -3.15
C MET A 29 -1.94 -3.47 -2.93
N ARG A 30 -3.05 -4.08 -3.36
CA ARG A 30 -3.25 -5.52 -3.24
C ARG A 30 -2.14 -6.32 -3.92
N LYS A 31 -1.75 -5.93 -5.13
CA LYS A 31 -0.65 -6.57 -5.86
C LYS A 31 0.69 -6.41 -5.14
N LEU A 32 0.98 -5.21 -4.63
CA LEU A 32 2.21 -4.94 -3.87
C LEU A 32 2.31 -5.75 -2.58
N TYR A 33 1.19 -6.05 -1.94
CA TYR A 33 1.12 -6.96 -0.77
C TYR A 33 1.14 -8.46 -1.13
N GLY A 34 1.15 -8.82 -2.43
CA GLY A 34 1.17 -10.21 -2.87
C GLY A 34 -0.22 -10.86 -2.99
N ASP A 35 -1.22 -10.09 -3.38
CA ASP A 35 -2.61 -10.52 -3.62
C ASP A 35 -3.36 -11.17 -2.43
N PRO A 36 -3.21 -10.70 -1.18
CA PRO A 36 -4.01 -11.22 -0.08
C PRO A 36 -5.47 -10.73 -0.16
N ASP A 37 -6.37 -11.42 0.53
CA ASP A 37 -7.75 -10.96 0.73
C ASP A 37 -7.85 -9.88 1.81
N TYR A 38 -6.91 -9.90 2.76
CA TYR A 38 -6.82 -8.92 3.84
C TYR A 38 -5.37 -8.62 4.23
N LEU A 39 -5.17 -7.46 4.85
CA LEU A 39 -3.91 -7.10 5.49
C LEU A 39 -4.13 -6.80 6.97
N GLU A 40 -3.04 -6.81 7.74
CA GLU A 40 -3.08 -6.43 9.14
C GLU A 40 -2.00 -5.41 9.46
N GLU A 41 -2.42 -4.17 9.63
CA GLU A 41 -1.53 -3.02 9.82
C GLU A 41 -1.84 -2.26 11.11
N ARG A 42 -0.94 -1.36 11.51
CA ARG A 42 -1.07 -0.60 12.77
C ARG A 42 -1.75 0.75 12.54
N HIS A 43 -2.81 1.00 13.30
CA HIS A 43 -3.54 2.26 13.28
C HIS A 43 -3.28 3.08 14.55
N ARG A 44 -3.37 4.40 14.40
CA ARG A 44 -3.36 5.36 15.52
C ARG A 44 -4.05 6.66 15.10
N HIS A 45 -5.38 6.63 15.02
CA HIS A 45 -6.17 7.79 14.60
C HIS A 45 -7.60 7.75 15.18
N ARG A 46 -8.37 8.81 14.94
CA ARG A 46 -9.74 8.98 15.47
C ARG A 46 -10.79 9.36 14.42
N PHE A 47 -10.34 9.92 13.31
CA PHE A 47 -11.20 10.47 12.28
C PHE A 47 -11.32 9.48 11.14
N GLU A 48 -12.53 9.36 10.64
CA GLU A 48 -12.89 8.46 9.55
C GLU A 48 -13.58 9.28 8.48
N VAL A 49 -13.56 8.80 7.24
CA VAL A 49 -14.42 9.35 6.19
C VAL A 49 -15.88 9.11 6.55
N ASN A 50 -16.75 10.07 6.25
CA ASN A 50 -18.19 9.88 6.38
C ASN A 50 -18.68 8.91 5.28
N PRO A 51 -19.28 7.75 5.61
CA PRO A 51 -19.76 6.78 4.61
C PRO A 51 -20.75 7.39 3.61
N VAL A 52 -21.50 8.42 4.00
CA VAL A 52 -22.43 9.13 3.09
C VAL A 52 -21.70 9.80 1.92
N LEU A 53 -20.45 10.22 2.11
CA LEU A 53 -19.63 10.86 1.07
C LEU A 53 -18.92 9.84 0.17
N LYS A 54 -18.96 8.55 0.50
CA LYS A 54 -18.22 7.50 -0.22
C LYS A 54 -18.56 7.50 -1.72
N ASN A 55 -19.85 7.39 -2.05
CA ASN A 55 -20.28 7.26 -3.44
C ASN A 55 -19.90 8.49 -4.27
N CYS A 56 -20.06 9.70 -3.70
CA CYS A 56 -19.68 10.95 -4.36
C CYS A 56 -18.17 10.99 -4.70
N LEU A 57 -17.31 10.47 -3.83
CA LEU A 57 -15.86 10.40 -4.09
C LEU A 57 -15.51 9.33 -5.12
N GLU A 58 -16.15 8.15 -5.03
CA GLU A 58 -15.93 7.06 -5.99
C GLU A 58 -16.37 7.42 -7.41
N GLU A 59 -17.46 8.19 -7.54
CA GLU A 59 -17.94 8.73 -8.83
C GLU A 59 -16.91 9.68 -9.49
N GLN A 60 -16.06 10.34 -8.69
CA GLN A 60 -14.98 11.21 -9.18
C GLN A 60 -13.65 10.46 -9.37
N GLY A 61 -13.66 9.12 -9.29
CA GLY A 61 -12.49 8.27 -9.55
C GLY A 61 -11.64 7.94 -8.32
N LEU A 62 -11.94 8.48 -7.12
CA LEU A 62 -11.26 8.11 -5.88
C LEU A 62 -11.88 6.84 -5.30
N LYS A 63 -11.29 5.67 -5.60
CA LYS A 63 -11.82 4.36 -5.23
C LYS A 63 -11.36 3.94 -3.84
N PHE A 64 -12.30 3.47 -3.01
CA PHE A 64 -11.98 2.86 -1.72
C PHE A 64 -11.73 1.36 -1.90
N VAL A 65 -10.45 0.99 -2.02
CA VAL A 65 -10.04 -0.39 -2.30
C VAL A 65 -9.87 -1.25 -1.04
N GLY A 66 -9.82 -0.64 0.15
CA GLY A 66 -9.68 -1.33 1.43
C GLY A 66 -10.64 -0.79 2.48
N GLN A 67 -11.28 -1.69 3.24
CA GLN A 67 -12.25 -1.37 4.28
C GLN A 67 -11.99 -2.20 5.55
N ASP A 68 -12.52 -1.78 6.70
CA ASP A 68 -12.52 -2.62 7.90
C ASP A 68 -13.43 -3.85 7.75
N VAL A 69 -13.44 -4.72 8.77
CA VAL A 69 -14.19 -5.99 8.74
C VAL A 69 -15.69 -5.75 8.70
N GLU A 70 -16.15 -4.70 9.36
CA GLU A 70 -17.55 -4.29 9.42
C GLU A 70 -18.00 -3.49 8.18
N GLY A 71 -17.07 -3.03 7.34
CA GLY A 71 -17.36 -2.25 6.14
C GLY A 71 -17.76 -0.79 6.42
N GLU A 72 -17.56 -0.31 7.64
CA GLU A 72 -17.94 1.04 8.08
C GLU A 72 -16.83 2.06 7.81
N ARG A 73 -15.57 1.62 7.81
CA ARG A 73 -14.40 2.49 7.69
C ARG A 73 -13.67 2.20 6.40
N MET A 74 -13.40 3.24 5.64
CA MET A 74 -12.58 3.13 4.44
C MET A 74 -11.12 3.40 4.80
N GLU A 75 -10.23 2.46 4.51
CA GLU A 75 -8.86 2.47 5.03
C GLU A 75 -7.80 2.66 3.94
N ILE A 76 -8.10 2.30 2.69
CA ILE A 76 -7.19 2.43 1.56
C ILE A 76 -7.94 3.06 0.38
N VAL A 77 -7.35 4.12 -0.19
CA VAL A 77 -7.84 4.78 -1.39
C VAL A 77 -6.81 4.70 -2.52
N GLU A 78 -7.31 4.56 -3.74
CA GLU A 78 -6.56 4.68 -4.98
C GLU A 78 -7.30 5.64 -5.93
N LEU A 79 -6.57 6.48 -6.67
CA LEU A 79 -7.17 7.35 -7.69
C LEU A 79 -7.03 6.70 -9.06
N GLU A 80 -8.13 6.63 -9.82
CA GLU A 80 -8.12 6.20 -11.21
C GLU A 80 -7.26 7.13 -12.07
N ASP A 81 -6.68 6.58 -13.15
CA ASP A 81 -5.86 7.31 -14.13
C ASP A 81 -4.64 8.06 -13.58
N HIS A 82 -4.14 7.68 -12.40
CA HIS A 82 -2.89 8.19 -11.83
C HIS A 82 -1.85 7.07 -11.66
N PRO A 83 -0.56 7.26 -12.04
CA PRO A 83 0.45 6.20 -12.04
C PRO A 83 0.66 5.56 -10.65
N PHE A 84 0.61 6.38 -9.60
CA PHE A 84 0.60 5.91 -8.21
C PHE A 84 0.01 6.99 -7.29
N PHE A 85 -1.29 6.90 -7.00
CA PHE A 85 -1.94 7.72 -5.98
C PHE A 85 -2.57 6.78 -4.96
N VAL A 86 -1.98 6.71 -3.78
CA VAL A 86 -2.42 5.83 -2.71
C VAL A 86 -2.52 6.62 -1.42
N GLY A 87 -3.65 6.50 -0.74
CA GLY A 87 -3.84 6.97 0.63
C GLY A 87 -4.14 5.79 1.54
N VAL A 88 -3.51 5.74 2.71
CA VAL A 88 -3.74 4.72 3.74
C VAL A 88 -4.01 5.37 5.09
N GLN A 89 -4.91 4.77 5.86
CA GLN A 89 -5.21 5.20 7.23
C GLN A 89 -4.25 4.59 8.27
N TYR A 90 -3.65 3.44 7.97
CA TYR A 90 -2.66 2.81 8.84
C TYR A 90 -1.28 3.45 8.67
N HIS A 91 -0.35 3.05 9.54
CA HIS A 91 1.04 3.48 9.57
C HIS A 91 1.97 2.42 8.95
N PRO A 92 2.25 2.50 7.63
CA PRO A 92 3.07 1.51 6.92
C PRO A 92 4.53 1.46 7.39
N GLU A 93 5.00 2.47 8.11
CA GLU A 93 6.35 2.59 8.63
C GLU A 93 6.68 1.52 9.70
N PHE A 94 5.71 1.12 10.53
CA PHE A 94 6.00 0.30 11.72
C PHE A 94 6.27 -1.17 11.41
N LEU A 95 5.71 -1.70 10.31
CA LEU A 95 5.94 -3.09 9.89
C LEU A 95 7.08 -3.25 8.87
N SER A 96 7.65 -2.14 8.39
CA SER A 96 8.80 -2.15 7.48
C SER A 96 10.03 -2.82 8.11
N ARG A 97 10.79 -3.59 7.33
CA ARG A 97 12.07 -4.19 7.73
C ARG A 97 13.11 -4.03 6.60
N PRO A 98 14.43 -4.03 6.89
CA PRO A 98 15.45 -3.88 5.85
C PRO A 98 15.34 -4.88 4.69
N ILE A 99 14.98 -6.14 4.97
CA ILE A 99 14.85 -7.21 3.98
C ILE A 99 13.42 -7.29 3.40
N LYS A 100 12.45 -6.64 4.05
CA LYS A 100 11.05 -6.61 3.63
C LYS A 100 10.53 -5.18 3.77
N PRO A 101 10.81 -4.30 2.79
CA PRO A 101 10.36 -2.93 2.83
C PRO A 101 8.84 -2.87 2.83
N SER A 102 8.28 -1.84 3.45
CA SER A 102 6.84 -1.62 3.46
C SER A 102 6.31 -1.44 2.03
N PRO A 103 5.30 -2.21 1.59
CA PRO A 103 4.81 -2.17 0.21
C PRO A 103 4.35 -0.79 -0.30
N PRO A 104 3.64 0.06 0.48
CA PRO A 104 3.28 1.41 0.01
C PRO A 104 4.50 2.27 -0.32
N TYR A 105 5.54 2.26 0.52
CA TYR A 105 6.77 3.03 0.28
C TYR A 105 7.58 2.47 -0.87
N PHE A 106 7.66 1.14 -0.98
CA PHE A 106 8.36 0.51 -2.09
C PHE A 106 7.68 0.82 -3.43
N GLY A 107 6.34 0.75 -3.47
CA GLY A 107 5.53 1.17 -4.62
C GLY A 107 5.77 2.62 -5.01
N LEU A 108 5.81 3.54 -4.03
CA LEU A 108 6.11 4.96 -4.26
C LEU A 108 7.47 5.17 -4.93
N LEU A 109 8.51 4.49 -4.44
CA LEU A 109 9.86 4.58 -5.03
C LEU A 109 9.93 3.97 -6.43
N LEU A 110 9.26 2.84 -6.66
CA LEU A 110 9.17 2.26 -8.00
C LEU A 110 8.44 3.19 -8.97
N ALA A 111 7.40 3.87 -8.52
CA ALA A 111 6.65 4.82 -9.32
C ALA A 111 7.49 6.05 -9.67
N SER A 112 8.30 6.57 -8.72
CA SER A 112 9.13 7.76 -8.96
C SER A 112 10.21 7.55 -10.02
N VAL A 113 10.62 6.29 -10.26
CA VAL A 113 11.58 5.91 -11.32
C VAL A 113 10.92 5.21 -12.51
N GLY A 114 9.58 5.17 -12.58
CA GLY A 114 8.84 4.57 -13.71
C GLY A 114 8.92 3.04 -13.82
N ARG A 115 9.37 2.32 -12.79
CA ARG A 115 9.54 0.85 -12.81
C ARG A 115 8.37 0.08 -12.20
N LEU A 116 7.37 0.76 -11.63
CA LEU A 116 6.22 0.11 -11.00
C LEU A 116 5.47 -0.83 -11.96
N PRO A 117 5.11 -0.47 -13.21
CA PRO A 117 4.38 -1.37 -14.09
C PRO A 117 5.14 -2.68 -14.38
N HIS A 118 6.44 -2.59 -14.64
CA HIS A 118 7.31 -3.74 -14.86
C HIS A 118 7.40 -4.66 -13.65
N TYR A 119 7.52 -4.07 -12.45
CA TYR A 119 7.55 -4.83 -11.20
C TYR A 119 6.25 -5.61 -10.94
N LEU A 120 5.10 -4.98 -11.20
CA LEU A 120 3.79 -5.63 -11.08
C LEU A 120 3.64 -6.77 -12.10
N GLN A 121 4.13 -6.61 -13.33
CA GLN A 121 4.10 -7.65 -14.37
C GLN A 121 4.98 -8.86 -14.04
N LYS A 122 6.14 -8.63 -13.40
CA LYS A 122 7.04 -9.70 -12.93
C LYS A 122 6.52 -10.45 -11.68
N GLY A 123 5.33 -10.12 -11.18
CA GLY A 123 4.71 -10.80 -10.03
C GLY A 123 5.25 -10.35 -8.67
N CYS A 124 5.70 -9.10 -8.55
CA CYS A 124 6.07 -8.46 -7.28
C CYS A 124 7.15 -9.20 -6.46
N ARG A 125 8.15 -9.78 -7.11
CA ARG A 125 9.28 -10.44 -6.44
C ARG A 125 10.41 -9.45 -6.20
N LEU A 126 10.81 -9.28 -4.94
CA LEU A 126 12.10 -8.67 -4.61
C LEU A 126 13.20 -9.62 -5.11
N SER A 127 14.26 -9.07 -5.71
CA SER A 127 15.33 -9.88 -6.33
C SER A 127 15.91 -10.89 -5.34
N ASP A 128 16.25 -12.08 -5.84
CA ASP A 128 16.77 -13.24 -5.11
C ASP A 128 18.15 -13.04 -4.45
N THR A 129 18.60 -11.79 -4.25
CA THR A 129 19.96 -11.47 -3.81
C THR A 129 20.31 -11.98 -2.40
N TYR A 130 19.34 -12.54 -1.66
CA TYR A 130 19.54 -13.18 -0.36
C TYR A 130 18.85 -14.55 -0.22
N SER A 131 18.51 -15.24 -1.33
CA SER A 131 18.14 -16.67 -1.26
C SER A 131 19.41 -17.52 -1.38
N ASP A 132 19.97 -17.86 -0.23
CA ASP A 132 21.03 -18.86 -0.09
C ASP A 132 20.44 -20.23 -0.46
N ARG A 133 20.56 -20.65 -1.74
CA ARG A 133 20.58 -22.05 -2.25
C ARG A 133 20.61 -22.12 -3.78
N SER A 134 21.77 -22.56 -4.29
CA SER A 134 21.99 -23.30 -5.56
C SER A 134 20.86 -23.30 -6.60
N GLY A 135 20.93 -22.38 -7.56
CA GLY A 135 20.16 -22.38 -8.79
C GLY A 135 20.59 -21.20 -9.64
N SER A 136 20.92 -21.41 -10.91
CA SER A 136 21.54 -20.42 -11.80
C SER A 136 20.76 -19.11 -11.84
N SER A 137 21.30 -18.06 -11.22
CA SER A 137 20.85 -16.68 -11.41
C SER A 137 21.89 -15.97 -12.27
N SER A 138 21.52 -15.64 -13.50
CA SER A 138 22.24 -14.64 -14.28
C SER A 138 22.11 -13.29 -13.55
N PRO A 139 23.19 -12.51 -13.41
CA PRO A 139 23.11 -11.21 -12.75
C PRO A 139 22.24 -10.27 -13.58
N ASP A 140 21.27 -9.63 -12.93
CA ASP A 140 20.44 -8.57 -13.52
C ASP A 140 21.35 -7.42 -13.97
N SER A 141 21.58 -7.32 -15.27
CA SER A 141 22.37 -6.26 -15.93
C SER A 141 21.79 -4.84 -15.71
N GLU A 142 20.55 -4.75 -15.20
CA GLU A 142 19.73 -3.55 -15.09
C GLU A 142 20.14 -2.56 -13.96
N ILE A 143 21.06 -2.93 -13.05
CA ILE A 143 21.61 -1.99 -12.05
C ILE A 143 22.68 -1.06 -12.65
N THR A 144 23.27 -1.44 -13.77
CA THR A 144 24.35 -0.70 -14.43
C THR A 144 23.85 0.52 -15.23
N GLU A 145 22.54 0.64 -15.46
CA GLU A 145 21.92 1.71 -16.27
C GLU A 145 21.18 2.76 -15.43
N LEU A 146 21.68 3.09 -14.24
CA LEU A 146 21.26 4.32 -13.56
C LEU A 146 21.89 5.54 -14.25
N LYS A 147 21.37 5.93 -15.41
CA LYS A 147 21.60 7.27 -15.97
C LYS A 147 20.73 8.25 -15.20
N PHE A 148 21.31 8.88 -14.19
CA PHE A 148 20.70 10.06 -13.58
C PHE A 148 20.52 11.14 -14.65
N PRO A 149 19.36 11.82 -14.71
CA PRO A 149 19.19 12.95 -15.60
C PRO A 149 20.21 14.03 -15.22
N SER A 150 21.01 14.46 -16.20
CA SER A 150 21.93 15.58 -16.05
C SER A 150 21.12 16.82 -15.65
N ILE A 151 21.45 17.40 -14.50
CA ILE A 151 20.93 18.72 -14.12
C ILE A 151 21.58 19.70 -15.09
N ASN A 152 20.84 20.14 -16.10
CA ASN A 152 21.21 21.31 -16.88
C ASN A 152 21.03 22.53 -15.96
N ASN A 153 22.15 23.09 -15.51
CA ASN A 153 22.16 24.44 -14.95
C ASN A 153 22.20 25.41 -16.14
N ASP A 154 21.05 26.02 -16.43
CA ASP A 154 20.99 27.34 -17.08
C ASP A 154 20.73 28.40 -16.00
#